data_AF-A0AAD3HS13-F1
#
_entry.id   AF-A0AAD3HS13-F1
#
_cell.length_a   1.000
_cell.length_b   1.000
_cell.length_c   1.000
_cell.angle_alpha   90.00
_cell.angle_beta   90.00
_cell.angle_gamma   90.00
#
_symmetry.space_group_name_H-M   'P 1'
#
loop_
_entity.id
_entity.type
_entity.pdbx_description
1 polymer ?
#
loop_
_entity_poly.entity_id
_entity_poly.type
_entity_poly.pdbx_seq_one_letter_code
_entity_poly.pdbx_strand_id
1 'polypeptide(L)'
;AGSGVVHLVGGMAALVAAVFVGPRVGRFPSSSSSPSSRQPSSQLYRATAAPQLYLMGTLLLWFGWYGFNPGSRLEISTYSSATVVSRTAVTTTLSACAGALTCLLLGYVRHRLWDLLTTCIGALAGLVSVTAGCSVLEPWAAIICGCIGA
;
A
#
# COMPACT_ATOMS: atom_id res chain seq x y z
N ALA A 1 12.23 -9.46 -0.60
CA ALA A 1 12.51 -8.58 0.56
C ALA A 1 11.63 -8.88 1.79
N GLY A 2 10.39 -9.37 1.65
CA GLY A 2 9.62 -9.73 2.86
C GLY A 2 8.11 -9.91 2.75
N SER A 3 7.51 -10.14 1.58
CA SER A 3 6.04 -10.19 1.48
C SER A 3 5.40 -11.30 2.32
N GLY A 4 6.04 -12.47 2.43
CA GLY A 4 5.60 -13.51 3.37
C GLY A 4 5.93 -13.15 4.81
N VAL A 5 7.22 -13.08 5.13
CA VAL A 5 7.72 -12.99 6.51
C VAL A 5 7.39 -11.69 7.25
N VAL A 6 7.17 -10.58 6.54
CA VAL A 6 6.80 -9.29 7.14
C VAL A 6 5.34 -8.96 6.88
N HIS A 7 4.93 -8.87 5.62
CA HIS A 7 3.61 -8.33 5.29
C HIS A 7 2.46 -9.32 5.50
N LEU A 8 2.61 -10.57 5.06
CA LEU A 8 1.58 -11.59 5.27
C LEU A 8 1.48 -11.98 6.76
N VAL A 9 2.61 -12.18 7.43
CA VAL A 9 2.63 -12.47 8.88
C VAL A 9 1.99 -11.32 9.66
N GLY A 10 2.41 -10.08 9.42
CA GLY A 10 1.84 -8.90 10.09
C GLY A 10 0.35 -8.73 9.78
N GLY A 11 -0.06 -8.93 8.53
CA GLY A 11 -1.46 -8.84 8.10
C GLY A 11 -2.35 -9.90 8.74
N MET A 12 -1.89 -11.15 8.80
CA MET A 12 -2.63 -12.24 9.45
C MET A 12 -2.73 -12.04 10.95
N ALA A 13 -1.64 -11.61 11.60
CA ALA A 13 -1.67 -11.28 13.02
C ALA A 13 -2.66 -10.14 13.31
N ALA A 14 -2.67 -9.08 12.49
CA ALA A 14 -3.63 -7.98 12.60
C ALA A 14 -5.08 -8.44 12.40
N LEU A 15 -5.33 -9.34 11.45
CA LEU A 15 -6.66 -9.91 11.21
C LEU A 15 -7.16 -10.69 12.43
N VAL A 16 -6.33 -11.60 12.95
CA VAL A 16 -6.66 -12.40 14.14
C VAL A 16 -6.94 -11.47 15.32
N ALA A 17 -6.07 -10.49 15.58
CA ALA A 17 -6.28 -9.51 16.63
C ALA A 17 -7.59 -8.73 16.46
N ALA A 18 -7.93 -8.31 15.24
CA ALA A 18 -9.17 -7.60 14.95
C ALA A 18 -10.42 -8.46 15.22
N VAL A 19 -10.36 -9.78 14.95
CA VAL A 19 -11.45 -10.72 15.27
C VAL A 19 -11.65 -10.85 16.78
N PHE A 20 -10.57 -10.94 17.56
CA PHE A 20 -10.65 -11.06 19.01
C PHE A 20 -11.10 -9.77 19.71
N VAL A 21 -10.61 -8.60 19.26
CA VAL A 21 -10.96 -7.29 19.85
C VAL A 21 -12.36 -6.86 19.44
N GLY A 22 -12.77 -7.18 18.22
CA GLY A 22 -14.08 -6.80 17.67
C GLY A 22 -14.15 -5.35 17.16
N PRO A 23 -15.29 -4.96 16.57
CA PRO A 23 -15.49 -3.65 15.96
C PRO A 23 -15.59 -2.53 17.01
N ARG A 24 -15.10 -1.34 16.67
CA ARG A 24 -15.29 -0.15 17.50
C ARG A 24 -16.78 0.21 17.61
N VAL A 25 -17.19 0.66 18.81
CA VAL A 25 -18.57 1.10 19.08
C VAL A 25 -18.98 2.18 18.07
N GLY A 26 -20.16 2.01 17.44
CA GLY A 26 -20.69 2.93 16.44
C GLY A 26 -19.99 2.91 15.07
N ARG A 27 -19.01 2.02 14.84
CA ARG A 27 -18.32 1.92 13.54
C ARG A 27 -19.20 1.34 12.44
N PHE A 28 -20.02 0.35 12.78
CA PHE A 28 -20.93 -0.31 11.86
C PHE A 28 -22.36 -0.04 12.34
N PRO A 29 -23.17 0.76 11.59
CA PRO A 29 -24.55 1.00 11.97
C PRO A 29 -25.37 -0.29 11.86
N SER A 30 -26.35 -0.47 12.77
CA SER A 30 -27.24 -1.62 12.74
C SER A 30 -28.16 -1.58 11.52
N SER A 31 -28.53 -2.75 10.97
CA SER A 31 -29.18 -2.90 9.66
C SER A 31 -30.56 -2.23 9.50
N SER A 32 -31.10 -1.58 10.52
CA SER A 32 -32.38 -0.83 10.46
C SER A 32 -32.23 0.62 10.00
N SER A 33 -31.01 1.15 9.94
CA SER A 33 -30.78 2.49 9.41
C SER A 33 -30.82 2.45 7.88
N SER A 34 -31.80 3.16 7.31
CA SER A 34 -32.10 3.34 5.87
C SER A 34 -30.87 3.20 4.95
N PRO A 35 -30.96 2.61 3.75
CA PRO A 35 -29.82 2.43 2.84
C PRO A 35 -29.09 3.73 2.44
N SER A 36 -29.71 4.89 2.68
CA SER A 36 -29.11 6.24 2.55
C SER A 36 -28.19 6.64 3.72
N SER A 37 -28.26 5.95 4.86
CA SER A 37 -27.37 6.12 6.03
C SER A 37 -26.07 5.31 5.92
N ARG A 38 -25.94 4.50 4.85
CA ARG A 38 -24.67 3.91 4.43
C ARG A 38 -23.82 5.08 3.92
N GLN A 39 -23.28 5.84 4.86
CA GLN A 39 -22.29 6.85 4.55
C GLN A 39 -21.28 6.19 3.61
N PRO A 40 -20.95 6.84 2.47
CA PRO A 40 -19.88 6.36 1.62
C PRO A 40 -18.72 6.00 2.53
N SER A 41 -18.10 4.84 2.34
CA SER A 41 -16.93 4.43 3.12
C SER A 41 -15.81 5.50 3.13
N SER A 42 -15.84 6.44 2.17
CA SER A 42 -15.03 7.65 2.11
C SER A 42 -15.40 8.77 3.11
N GLN A 43 -16.62 8.79 3.66
CA GLN A 43 -17.06 9.74 4.69
C GLN A 43 -16.67 9.32 6.12
N LEU A 44 -16.59 8.02 6.43
CA LEU A 44 -16.09 7.57 7.75
C LEU A 44 -14.61 7.88 7.99
N TYR A 45 -13.90 8.34 6.96
CA TYR A 45 -12.51 8.77 7.05
C TYR A 45 -12.34 10.30 7.22
N ARG A 46 -13.42 11.09 7.06
CA ARG A 46 -13.39 12.55 7.32
C ARG A 46 -13.06 12.90 8.77
N ALA A 47 -13.10 11.94 9.69
CA ALA A 47 -12.73 12.11 11.09
C ALA A 47 -11.23 12.01 11.36
N THR A 48 -10.37 12.09 10.34
CA THR A 48 -8.92 12.01 10.54
C THR A 48 -8.32 13.40 10.40
N ALA A 49 -8.16 14.08 11.53
CA ALA A 49 -7.81 15.50 11.67
C ALA A 49 -6.45 15.94 11.07
N ALA A 50 -5.75 15.08 10.32
CA ALA A 50 -4.42 15.38 9.79
C ALA A 50 -4.07 14.62 8.50
N PRO A 51 -4.67 14.95 7.35
CA PRO A 51 -4.29 14.38 6.04
C PRO A 51 -2.79 14.54 5.74
N GLN A 52 -2.16 15.61 6.24
CA GLN A 52 -0.73 15.83 6.15
C GLN A 52 0.11 14.74 6.83
N LEU A 53 -0.34 14.18 7.96
CA LEU A 53 0.39 13.11 8.65
C LEU A 53 0.33 11.79 7.90
N TYR A 54 -0.78 11.52 7.20
CA TYR A 54 -0.90 10.33 6.34
C TYR A 54 0.04 10.41 5.15
N LEU A 55 0.07 11.56 4.47
CA LEU A 55 1.00 11.76 3.38
C LEU A 55 2.45 11.68 3.86
N MET A 56 2.77 12.34 4.98
CA MET A 56 4.11 12.29 5.58
C MET A 56 4.51 10.85 5.93
N GLY A 57 3.65 10.10 6.61
CA GLY A 57 3.90 8.70 6.93
C GLY A 57 4.10 7.83 5.70
N THR A 58 3.30 8.05 4.65
CA THR A 58 3.42 7.32 3.38
C THR A 58 4.75 7.60 2.69
N LEU A 59 5.18 8.87 2.65
CA LEU A 59 6.48 9.24 2.07
C LEU A 59 7.66 8.70 2.89
N LEU A 60 7.57 8.71 4.22
CA LEU A 60 8.58 8.11 5.09
C LEU A 60 8.68 6.59 4.89
N LEU A 61 7.54 5.90 4.77
CA LEU A 61 7.52 4.47 4.47
C LEU A 61 8.09 4.18 3.08
N TRP A 62 7.71 4.95 2.06
CA TRP A 62 8.27 4.81 0.72
C TRP A 62 9.79 5.00 0.73
N PHE A 63 10.27 6.07 1.37
CA PHE A 63 11.70 6.31 1.53
C PHE A 63 12.39 5.12 2.22
N GLY A 64 11.84 4.65 3.34
CA GLY A 64 12.34 3.47 4.05
C GLY A 64 12.34 2.20 3.19
N TRP A 65 11.42 2.08 2.23
CA TRP A 65 11.32 0.93 1.34
C TRP A 65 12.52 0.78 0.40
N TYR A 66 13.27 1.86 0.13
CA TYR A 66 14.56 1.76 -0.57
C TYR A 66 15.66 1.11 0.28
N GLY A 67 15.59 1.23 1.61
CA GLY A 67 16.42 0.43 2.51
C GLY A 67 15.92 -1.02 2.59
N PHE A 68 14.62 -1.22 2.55
CA PHE A 68 14.00 -2.54 2.69
C PHE A 68 14.21 -3.44 1.47
N ASN A 69 13.82 -2.97 0.28
CA ASN A 69 13.83 -3.77 -0.95
C ASN A 69 15.25 -3.90 -1.53
N PRO A 70 15.90 -2.82 -2.02
CA PRO A 70 17.28 -2.88 -2.48
C PRO A 70 18.26 -3.42 -1.43
N GLY A 71 18.11 -3.00 -0.17
CA GLY A 71 18.99 -3.44 0.92
C GLY A 71 18.90 -4.94 1.24
N SER A 72 17.79 -5.61 0.88
CA SER A 72 17.67 -7.07 0.99
C SER A 72 18.65 -7.85 0.10
N ARG A 73 19.36 -7.20 -0.83
CA ARG A 73 20.43 -7.84 -1.61
C ARG A 73 21.68 -8.11 -0.76
N LEU A 74 21.90 -7.35 0.32
CA LEU A 74 23.03 -7.44 1.28
C LEU A 74 24.44 -7.29 0.69
N GLU A 75 24.55 -6.96 -0.61
CA GLU A 75 25.83 -6.81 -1.31
C GLU A 75 25.65 -5.83 -2.48
N ILE A 76 26.62 -4.95 -2.70
CA ILE A 76 26.64 -4.00 -3.83
C ILE A 76 28.02 -3.85 -4.50
N SER A 77 29.06 -4.52 -3.97
CA SER A 77 30.45 -4.35 -4.40
C SER A 77 30.73 -4.87 -5.82
N THR A 78 29.94 -5.82 -6.30
CA THR A 78 30.06 -6.41 -7.64
C THR A 78 29.11 -5.75 -8.63
N TYR A 79 29.52 -5.61 -9.90
CA TYR A 79 28.69 -5.00 -10.96
C TYR A 79 27.31 -5.68 -11.05
N SER A 80 27.29 -7.01 -11.05
CA SER A 80 26.04 -7.78 -11.08
C SER A 80 25.11 -7.45 -9.90
N SER A 81 25.65 -7.37 -8.68
CA SER A 81 24.86 -7.02 -7.50
C SER A 81 24.37 -5.57 -7.55
N ALA A 82 25.21 -4.63 -7.98
CA ALA A 82 24.82 -3.23 -8.18
C ALA A 82 23.71 -3.07 -9.23
N THR A 83 23.71 -3.87 -10.30
CA THR A 83 22.61 -3.91 -11.28
C THR A 83 21.32 -4.42 -10.65
N VAL A 84 21.38 -5.46 -9.80
CA VAL A 84 20.18 -5.97 -9.11
C VAL A 84 19.65 -4.94 -8.11
N VAL A 85 20.51 -4.31 -7.31
CA VAL A 85 20.11 -3.26 -6.34
C VAL A 85 19.45 -2.08 -7.04
N SER A 86 20.06 -1.58 -8.12
CA SER A 86 19.52 -0.44 -8.87
C SER A 86 18.19 -0.79 -9.54
N ARG A 87 18.08 -1.97 -10.17
CA ARG A 87 16.79 -2.46 -10.71
C ARG A 87 15.73 -2.57 -9.62
N THR A 88 16.10 -3.10 -8.45
CA THR A 88 15.19 -3.24 -7.31
C THR A 88 14.66 -1.89 -6.82
N ALA A 89 15.50 -0.85 -6.83
CA ALA A 89 15.06 0.50 -6.47
C ALA A 89 14.05 1.04 -7.49
N VAL A 90 14.32 0.85 -8.78
CA VAL A 90 13.42 1.26 -9.88
C VAL A 90 12.08 0.53 -9.80
N THR A 91 12.08 -0.80 -9.66
CA THR A 91 10.84 -1.60 -9.59
C THR A 91 10.01 -1.25 -8.35
N THR A 92 10.65 -0.96 -7.22
CA THR A 92 9.99 -0.54 -5.98
C THR A 92 9.15 0.73 -6.21
N THR A 93 9.74 1.75 -6.81
CA THR A 93 9.07 3.04 -7.04
C THR A 93 8.06 2.98 -8.18
N LEU A 94 8.33 2.22 -9.24
CA LEU A 94 7.35 2.01 -10.30
C LEU A 94 6.09 1.32 -9.78
N SER A 95 6.23 0.30 -8.94
CA SER A 95 5.08 -0.40 -8.34
C SER A 95 4.28 0.51 -7.41
N ALA A 96 4.96 1.30 -6.57
CA ALA A 96 4.33 2.26 -5.68
C ALA A 96 3.53 3.33 -6.44
N CYS A 97 4.13 3.92 -7.49
CA CYS A 97 3.45 4.88 -8.37
C CYS A 97 2.24 4.25 -9.08
N ALA A 98 2.40 3.03 -9.60
CA ALA A 98 1.34 2.32 -10.30
C ALA A 98 0.16 2.02 -9.37
N GLY A 99 0.44 1.57 -8.14
CA GLY A 99 -0.59 1.32 -7.14
C GLY A 99 -1.32 2.60 -6.70
N ALA A 100 -0.57 3.68 -6.46
CA ALA A 100 -1.15 4.98 -6.12
C ALA A 100 -2.10 5.49 -7.22
N LEU A 101 -1.64 5.48 -8.48
CA LEU A 101 -2.44 5.88 -9.63
C LEU A 101 -3.66 4.98 -9.83
N THR A 102 -3.52 3.68 -9.61
CA THR A 102 -4.62 2.72 -9.75
C THR A 102 -5.74 3.04 -8.75
N CYS A 103 -5.40 3.17 -7.46
CA CYS A 103 -6.37 3.56 -6.44
C CYS A 103 -6.98 4.95 -6.69
N LEU A 104 -6.17 5.93 -7.10
CA LEU A 104 -6.63 7.28 -7.42
C LEU A 104 -7.67 7.27 -8.56
N LEU A 105 -7.37 6.56 -9.65
CA LEU A 105 -8.25 6.45 -10.81
C LEU A 105 -9.50 5.63 -10.51
N LEU A 106 -9.38 4.49 -9.82
CA LEU A 106 -10.52 3.68 -9.40
C LEU A 106 -11.44 4.45 -8.44
N GLY A 107 -10.85 5.20 -7.50
CA GLY A 107 -11.59 6.09 -6.60
C GLY A 107 -12.39 7.13 -7.37
N TYR A 108 -11.77 7.78 -8.36
CA TYR A 108 -12.46 8.75 -9.22
C TYR A 108 -13.56 8.11 -10.07
N VAL A 109 -13.31 6.95 -10.69
CA VAL A 109 -14.31 6.27 -11.53
C VAL A 109 -15.53 5.84 -10.71
N ARG A 110 -15.33 5.30 -9.49
CA ARG A 110 -16.42 4.79 -8.65
C ARG A 110 -17.16 5.85 -7.86
N HIS A 111 -16.43 6.84 -7.33
CA HIS A 111 -16.98 7.81 -6.38
C HIS A 111 -17.00 9.24 -6.90
N ARG A 112 -16.42 9.50 -8.08
CA ARG A 112 -16.26 10.84 -8.68
C ARG A 112 -15.54 11.83 -7.75
N LEU A 113 -14.69 11.30 -6.86
CA LEU A 113 -13.92 12.05 -5.88
C LEU A 113 -12.47 11.60 -5.92
N TRP A 114 -11.57 12.58 -5.86
CA TRP A 114 -10.13 12.33 -5.69
C TRP A 114 -9.84 12.22 -4.20
N ASP A 115 -9.57 11.01 -3.72
CA ASP A 115 -9.29 10.75 -2.30
C ASP A 115 -7.80 10.51 -2.06
N LEU A 116 -7.19 11.42 -1.29
CA LEU A 116 -5.79 11.36 -0.90
C LEU A 116 -5.49 10.08 -0.11
N LEU A 117 -6.38 9.67 0.80
CA LEU A 117 -6.11 8.49 1.62
C LEU A 117 -6.03 7.24 0.77
N THR A 118 -7.06 6.99 -0.04
CA THR A 118 -7.12 5.80 -0.88
C THR A 118 -5.90 5.74 -1.81
N THR A 119 -5.43 6.89 -2.29
CA THR A 119 -4.19 6.99 -3.07
C THR A 119 -2.95 6.61 -2.25
N CYS A 120 -2.82 7.08 -1.02
CA CYS A 120 -1.72 6.72 -0.12
C CYS A 120 -1.72 5.23 0.23
N ILE A 121 -2.89 4.65 0.49
CA ILE A 121 -3.06 3.21 0.73
C ILE A 121 -2.64 2.42 -0.51
N GLY A 122 -3.05 2.86 -1.70
CA GLY A 122 -2.64 2.25 -2.97
C GLY A 122 -1.12 2.27 -3.19
N ALA A 123 -0.46 3.36 -2.83
CA ALA A 123 1.01 3.45 -2.87
C ALA A 123 1.67 2.39 -1.98
N LEU A 124 1.20 2.26 -0.73
CA LEU A 124 1.70 1.27 0.22
C LEU A 124 1.37 -0.17 -0.22
N ALA A 125 0.20 -0.40 -0.79
CA ALA A 125 -0.19 -1.71 -1.32
C ALA A 125 0.71 -2.13 -2.49
N GLY A 126 1.02 -1.20 -3.42
CA GLY A 126 1.98 -1.42 -4.49
C GLY A 126 3.41 -1.68 -4.00
N LEU A 127 3.83 -1.04 -2.90
CA LEU A 127 5.11 -1.33 -2.25
C LEU A 127 5.14 -2.75 -1.65
N VAL A 128 4.05 -3.17 -0.99
CA VAL A 128 3.92 -4.53 -0.43
C VAL A 128 3.87 -5.61 -1.51
N SER A 129 3.19 -5.36 -2.63
CA SER A 129 3.04 -6.35 -3.71
C SER A 129 4.37 -6.68 -4.39
N VAL A 130 5.17 -5.67 -4.73
CA VAL A 130 6.46 -5.87 -5.41
C VAL A 130 7.53 -6.48 -4.51
N THR A 131 7.35 -6.41 -3.18
CA THR A 131 8.35 -6.83 -2.18
C THR A 131 8.73 -8.33 -2.28
N ALA A 132 7.91 -9.17 -2.91
CA ALA A 132 8.21 -10.58 -3.14
C ALA A 132 9.19 -10.77 -4.31
N GLY A 133 9.00 -10.01 -5.39
CA GLY A 133 9.71 -10.14 -6.66
C GLY A 133 10.66 -8.99 -6.99
N CYS A 134 10.90 -8.06 -6.06
CA CYS A 134 11.57 -6.79 -6.34
C CYS A 134 12.97 -6.94 -6.99
N SER A 135 13.69 -8.03 -6.69
CA SER A 135 15.02 -8.33 -7.24
C SER A 135 15.01 -9.03 -8.60
N VAL A 136 13.89 -9.61 -9.02
CA VAL A 136 13.78 -10.44 -10.24
C VAL A 136 12.86 -9.85 -11.30
N LEU A 137 11.91 -9.01 -10.90
CA LEU A 137 10.97 -8.36 -11.81
C LEU A 137 11.68 -7.35 -12.72
N GLU A 138 11.22 -7.30 -13.96
CA GLU A 138 11.56 -6.23 -14.87
C GLU A 138 10.73 -4.96 -14.56
N PRO A 139 11.22 -3.76 -14.91
CA PRO A 139 10.53 -2.50 -14.62
C PRO A 139 9.07 -2.45 -15.09
N TRP A 140 8.75 -2.99 -16.27
CA TRP A 140 7.38 -3.02 -16.79
C TRP A 140 6.48 -3.96 -15.97
N ALA A 141 7.02 -5.10 -15.52
CA ALA A 141 6.27 -6.08 -14.72
C ALA A 141 5.96 -5.52 -13.32
N ALA A 142 6.85 -4.67 -12.78
CA ALA A 142 6.61 -3.99 -11.52
C ALA A 142 5.41 -3.03 -11.57
N ILE A 143 5.16 -2.38 -12.72
CA ILE A 143 3.97 -1.54 -12.92
C ILE A 143 2.70 -2.40 -12.79
N ILE A 144 2.66 -3.55 -13.47
CA ILE A 144 1.52 -4.47 -13.42
C ILE A 144 1.32 -4.99 -11.98
N CYS A 145 2.41 -5.34 -11.30
CA CYS A 145 2.38 -5.78 -9.91
C CYS A 145 1.80 -4.71 -8.97
N GLY A 146 2.14 -3.43 -9.20
CA GLY A 146 1.58 -2.30 -8.48
C GLY A 146 0.09 -2.11 -8.76
N CYS A 147 -0.32 -2.17 -10.03
CA CYS A 147 -1.73 -2.04 -10.41
C CYS A 147 -2.62 -3.16 -9.84
N ILE A 148 -2.15 -4.41 -9.84
CA ILE A 148 -2.91 -5.54 -9.32
C ILE A 148 -2.91 -5.56 -7.78
N GLY A 149 -1.83 -5.08 -7.17
CA GLY A 149 -1.70 -5.04 -5.70
C GLY A 149 -2.55 -3.96 -5.02
N ALA A 150 -2.99 -2.94 -5.77
CA ALA A 150 -3.72 -1.77 -5.28
C ALA A 150 -5.24 -2.00 -5.19
#